data_AF-A0A561SMX2-F1
#
_entry.id   AF-A0A561SMX2-F1
#
_cell.length_a   1.000
_cell.length_b   1.000
_cell.length_c   1.000
_cell.angle_alpha   90.00
_cell.angle_beta   90.00
_cell.angle_gamma   90.00
#
_symmetry.space_group_name_H-M   'P 1'
#
loop_
_entity.id
_entity.type
_entity.pdbx_description
1 polymer ?
#
loop_
_entity_poly.entity_id
_entity_poly.type
_entity_poly.pdbx_seq_one_letter_code
_entity_poly.pdbx_strand_id
1 'polypeptide(L)'
;MEMIAGPSTMPLPMRVISAPPFTPFPQPGFLAGVSGGPLVALFAMQAGAAALSAIAVAGDGRWPDLRIPGALVLVAAVGHVLLWGGLVVPVRRFADATARMAAQDRVDMVPRGRVAELDRVALGLYRFHPSGVSRRSSRPRRLVVPLAAAPCLVALLVLGWVVPTAIATVGGAALPIEEVARAAGVRADERAAELDAALRGGLTALQRAADPPTGGVVADPGTTVSGILAAEPLFRSVSIVDRAGRPIVTAGPALDEPVAVPPAEPRVVQANTSGSEPLVRASAPMDGTTALVAEFDPRALNDVIRAAGGDTRVVDPQRATVLDTGGYTAFEPLDDPALGALAARVSTDAPRAEQPVDGRGAAARLVSAPGAPTDLGWVLIEEQDVTVAALADDGSRRATLVVIALITSLAVGALAWTTVTVVLPARRLARHVERLATGDEVPPLAPQRLDELGTAVAATNHFAVTHTGPAGEIRP
;
A
#
# COMPACT_ATOMS: atom_id res chain seq x y z
N MET A 1 67.79 42.01 -67.51
CA MET A 1 67.80 40.89 -66.53
C MET A 1 67.63 41.53 -65.16
N GLU A 2 66.40 41.92 -64.85
CA GLU A 2 66.01 42.59 -63.60
C GLU A 2 65.47 41.53 -62.63
N MET A 3 66.07 41.46 -61.44
CA MET A 3 65.61 40.64 -60.32
C MET A 3 64.47 41.35 -59.59
N ILE A 4 63.28 40.76 -59.62
CA ILE A 4 62.14 41.13 -58.77
C ILE A 4 62.27 40.35 -57.46
N ALA A 5 62.53 41.06 -56.37
CA ALA A 5 62.55 40.51 -55.02
C ALA A 5 61.12 40.25 -54.51
N GLY A 6 60.84 39.02 -54.10
CA GLY A 6 59.55 38.61 -53.53
C GLY A 6 59.36 39.06 -52.08
N PRO A 7 58.10 39.23 -51.62
CA PRO A 7 57.79 39.78 -50.30
C PRO A 7 58.14 38.79 -49.17
N SER A 8 58.96 39.26 -48.22
CA SER A 8 59.20 38.59 -46.93
C SER A 8 57.89 38.52 -46.14
N THR A 9 57.33 37.32 -46.03
CA THR A 9 56.30 37.00 -45.04
C THR A 9 56.95 36.92 -43.66
N MET A 10 56.82 37.99 -42.87
CA MET A 10 57.18 37.93 -41.44
C MET A 10 56.26 36.91 -40.74
N PRO A 11 56.81 35.95 -39.98
CA PRO A 11 56.00 35.08 -39.15
C PRO A 11 55.33 35.93 -38.07
N LEU A 12 53.99 35.88 -38.03
CA LEU A 12 53.22 36.50 -36.95
C LEU A 12 53.69 35.92 -35.61
N PRO A 13 53.99 36.74 -34.60
CA PRO A 13 54.41 36.25 -33.30
C PRO A 13 53.30 35.35 -32.75
N MET A 14 53.63 34.07 -32.58
CA MET A 14 52.73 33.07 -32.03
C MET A 14 52.43 33.49 -30.60
N ARG A 15 51.27 34.11 -30.41
CA ARG A 15 50.83 34.61 -29.11
C ARG A 15 50.60 33.38 -28.25
N VAL A 16 51.51 33.13 -27.31
CA VAL A 16 51.36 32.11 -26.29
C VAL A 16 50.11 32.48 -25.48
N ILE A 17 48.98 31.87 -25.83
CA ILE A 17 47.75 31.99 -25.04
C ILE A 17 47.98 31.13 -23.81
N SER A 18 48.38 31.76 -22.71
CA SER A 18 48.36 31.11 -21.40
C SER A 18 46.93 30.66 -21.11
N ALA A 19 46.78 29.40 -20.68
CA ALA A 19 45.49 28.90 -20.26
C ALA A 19 44.92 29.82 -19.16
N PRO A 20 43.63 30.17 -19.21
CA PRO A 20 43.03 30.98 -18.16
C PRO A 20 43.13 30.26 -16.81
N PRO A 21 43.28 31.01 -15.69
CA PRO A 21 43.40 30.44 -14.36
C PRO A 21 42.16 29.60 -14.03
N PHE A 22 42.39 28.40 -13.48
CA PHE A 22 41.31 27.52 -13.06
C PHE A 22 40.50 28.16 -11.92
N THR A 23 39.20 28.35 -12.14
CA THR A 23 38.26 28.80 -11.11
C THR A 23 37.37 27.61 -10.72
N PRO A 24 37.42 27.14 -9.46
CA PRO A 24 36.54 26.06 -9.02
C PRO A 24 35.09 26.53 -9.05
N PHE A 25 34.14 25.62 -9.28
CA PHE A 25 32.74 25.95 -9.20
C PHE A 25 32.37 26.42 -7.78
N PRO A 26 31.46 27.39 -7.65
CA PRO A 26 30.95 27.80 -6.34
C PRO A 26 30.38 26.58 -5.63
N GLN A 27 30.76 26.36 -4.37
CA GLN A 27 30.24 25.22 -3.62
C GLN A 27 28.71 25.37 -3.51
N PRO A 28 27.94 24.35 -3.92
CA PRO A 28 26.50 24.41 -3.82
C PRO A 28 26.08 24.59 -2.36
N GLY A 29 24.99 25.33 -2.12
CA GLY A 29 24.41 25.47 -0.78
C GLY A 29 23.98 24.12 -0.20
N PHE A 30 23.73 24.06 1.12
CA PHE A 30 23.55 22.84 1.94
C PHE A 30 22.68 21.70 1.37
N LEU A 31 21.78 21.96 0.41
CA LEU A 31 20.88 20.98 -0.20
C LEU A 31 21.28 20.53 -1.62
N ALA A 32 22.27 21.16 -2.24
CA ALA A 32 22.81 20.77 -3.53
C ALA A 32 24.21 20.16 -3.35
N GLY A 33 24.52 19.09 -4.09
CA GLY A 33 25.79 18.36 -4.00
C GLY A 33 25.70 17.02 -3.27
N VAL A 34 26.86 16.47 -2.91
CA VAL A 34 27.01 15.08 -2.41
C VAL A 34 26.30 14.84 -1.06
N SER A 35 26.03 15.90 -0.29
CA SER A 35 25.30 15.82 0.99
C SER A 35 23.78 15.74 0.86
N GLY A 36 23.20 16.12 -0.28
CA GLY A 36 21.74 16.25 -0.41
C GLY A 36 20.98 14.94 -0.21
N GLY A 37 21.37 13.88 -0.92
CA GLY A 37 20.72 12.57 -0.83
C GLY A 37 20.76 11.95 0.57
N PRO A 38 21.94 11.85 1.23
CA PRO A 38 22.05 11.37 2.61
C PRO A 38 21.23 12.16 3.63
N LEU A 39 21.14 13.49 3.48
CA LEU A 39 20.34 14.32 4.39
C LEU A 39 18.84 14.06 4.20
N VAL A 40 18.36 13.96 2.96
CA VAL A 40 16.95 13.63 2.69
C VAL A 40 16.58 12.26 3.27
N ALA A 41 17.45 11.25 3.12
CA ALA A 41 17.23 9.94 3.72
C ALA A 41 17.14 10.02 5.25
N LEU A 42 18.02 10.78 5.89
CA LEU A 42 18.01 11.00 7.33
C LEU A 42 16.71 11.68 7.79
N PHE A 43 16.33 12.77 7.13
CA PHE A 43 15.10 13.51 7.45
C PHE A 43 13.87 12.62 7.33
N ALA A 44 13.77 11.80 6.28
CA ALA A 44 12.68 10.86 6.11
C ALA A 44 12.62 9.83 7.25
N MET A 45 13.76 9.28 7.68
CA MET A 45 13.80 8.32 8.80
C MET A 45 13.46 8.98 10.15
N GLN A 46 13.91 10.21 10.39
CA GLN A 46 13.60 10.96 11.62
C GLN A 46 12.12 11.35 11.69
N ALA A 47 11.55 11.86 10.59
CA ALA A 47 10.12 12.14 10.49
C ALA A 47 9.30 10.86 10.70
N GLY A 48 9.79 9.75 10.16
CA GLY A 48 9.23 8.43 10.37
C GLY A 48 9.22 7.98 11.83
N ALA A 49 10.34 8.13 12.53
CA ALA A 49 10.45 7.81 13.94
C ALA A 49 9.52 8.69 14.80
N ALA A 50 9.40 9.98 14.46
CA ALA A 50 8.47 10.88 15.13
C ALA A 50 7.01 10.47 14.89
N ALA A 51 6.64 10.10 13.66
CA ALA A 51 5.29 9.62 13.34
C ALA A 51 4.96 8.31 14.09
N LEU A 52 5.87 7.34 14.11
CA LEU A 52 5.69 6.09 14.85
C LEU A 52 5.59 6.31 16.35
N SER A 53 6.38 7.24 16.90
CA SER A 53 6.29 7.62 18.31
C SER A 53 4.96 8.30 18.63
N ALA A 54 4.46 9.16 17.73
CA ALA A 54 3.15 9.80 17.88
C ALA A 54 2.01 8.77 17.85
N ILE A 55 2.07 7.78 16.95
CA ILE A 55 1.10 6.68 16.91
C ILE A 55 1.13 5.87 18.21
N ALA A 56 2.33 5.54 18.72
CA ALA A 56 2.49 4.80 19.97
C ALA A 56 1.92 5.54 21.20
N VAL A 57 2.05 6.88 21.22
CA VAL A 57 1.58 7.73 22.32
C VAL A 57 0.09 8.04 22.21
N ALA A 58 -0.43 8.21 20.98
CA ALA A 58 -1.83 8.56 20.74
C ALA A 58 -2.78 7.35 20.71
N GLY A 59 -2.27 6.14 20.44
CA GLY A 59 -3.03 4.90 20.62
C GLY A 59 -3.15 4.52 22.10
N ASP A 60 -3.84 3.41 22.40
CA ASP A 60 -4.05 2.89 23.78
C ASP A 60 -2.76 2.37 24.46
N GLY A 61 -1.57 2.80 23.99
CA GLY A 61 -0.26 2.40 24.50
C GLY A 61 0.11 0.93 24.23
N ARG A 62 -0.76 0.17 23.55
CA ARG A 62 -0.56 -1.26 23.25
C ARG A 62 0.32 -1.50 22.02
N TRP A 63 0.34 -0.59 21.04
CA TRP A 63 1.10 -0.75 19.80
C TRP A 63 1.31 0.59 19.04
N PRO A 64 2.44 0.81 18.34
CA PRO A 64 3.69 0.04 18.40
C PRO A 64 4.46 0.26 19.72
N ASP A 65 5.17 -0.77 20.19
CA ASP A 65 6.13 -0.63 21.30
C ASP A 65 7.19 0.45 20.94
N LEU A 66 7.55 1.31 21.88
CA LEU A 66 8.59 2.35 21.74
C LEU A 66 9.96 1.79 21.29
N ARG A 67 10.18 0.48 21.43
CA ARG A 67 11.33 -0.22 20.83
C ARG A 67 11.39 -0.07 19.30
N ILE A 68 10.26 -0.02 18.60
CA ILE A 68 10.19 0.12 17.15
C ILE A 68 10.71 1.48 16.68
N PRO A 69 10.17 2.64 17.14
CA PRO A 69 10.73 3.94 16.79
C PRO A 69 12.16 4.12 17.32
N GLY A 70 12.48 3.57 18.50
CA GLY A 70 13.85 3.59 19.03
C GLY A 70 14.86 2.88 18.12
N ALA A 71 14.51 1.70 17.60
CA ALA A 71 15.32 0.99 16.63
C ALA A 71 15.47 1.77 15.31
N LEU A 72 14.43 2.44 14.84
CA LEU A 72 14.50 3.30 13.64
C LEU A 72 15.47 4.48 13.82
N VAL A 73 15.47 5.12 14.99
CA VAL A 73 16.42 6.20 15.32
C VAL A 73 17.86 5.68 15.29
N LEU A 74 18.11 4.49 15.85
CA LEU A 74 19.43 3.87 15.80
C LEU A 74 19.86 3.56 14.36
N VAL A 75 18.98 3.00 13.54
CA VAL A 75 19.21 2.74 12.11
C VAL A 75 19.54 4.03 11.36
N ALA A 76 18.79 5.10 11.61
CA ALA A 76 19.03 6.41 11.01
C ALA A 76 20.39 6.99 11.40
N ALA A 77 20.76 6.91 12.69
CA ALA A 77 22.04 7.41 13.18
C ALA A 77 23.23 6.64 12.60
N VAL A 78 23.16 5.30 12.59
CA VAL A 78 24.20 4.45 11.99
C VAL A 78 24.30 4.69 10.48
N GLY A 79 23.15 4.77 9.80
CA GLY A 79 23.10 5.09 8.37
C GLY A 79 23.73 6.44 8.03
N HIS A 80 23.49 7.46 8.86
CA HIS A 80 24.11 8.77 8.73
C HIS A 80 25.64 8.70 8.80
N VAL A 81 26.16 8.06 9.84
CA VAL A 81 27.61 7.92 10.05
C VAL A 81 28.27 7.17 8.89
N LEU A 82 27.63 6.10 8.41
CA LEU A 82 28.11 5.33 7.25
C LEU A 82 28.15 6.16 5.97
N LEU A 83 27.09 6.92 5.65
CA LEU A 83 27.06 7.76 4.45
C LEU A 83 28.02 8.95 4.58
N TRP A 84 28.05 9.62 5.73
CA TRP A 84 28.92 10.77 5.95
C TRP A 84 30.40 10.38 5.87
N GLY A 85 30.79 9.33 6.58
CA GLY A 85 32.17 8.85 6.63
C GLY A 85 32.60 8.10 5.36
N GLY A 86 31.70 7.35 4.73
CA GLY A 86 32.00 6.53 3.57
C GLY A 86 31.86 7.24 2.21
N LEU A 87 31.02 8.27 2.13
CA LEU A 87 30.69 8.95 0.87
C LEU A 87 31.00 10.44 0.91
N VAL A 88 30.40 11.19 1.84
CA VAL A 88 30.43 12.68 1.84
C VAL A 88 31.84 13.21 2.10
N VAL A 89 32.46 12.81 3.21
CA VAL A 89 33.79 13.31 3.60
C VAL A 89 34.87 12.92 2.58
N PRO A 90 34.94 11.67 2.08
CA PRO A 90 35.93 11.29 1.07
C PRO A 90 35.78 12.07 -0.24
N VAL A 91 34.55 12.25 -0.74
CA VAL A 91 34.32 12.95 -2.01
C VAL A 91 34.64 14.44 -1.89
N ARG A 92 34.24 15.10 -0.79
CA ARG A 92 34.60 16.51 -0.54
C ARG A 92 36.10 16.73 -0.45
N ARG A 93 36.79 15.93 0.37
CA ARG A 93 38.26 16.00 0.50
C ARG A 93 38.96 15.79 -0.83
N PHE A 94 38.44 14.90 -1.67
CA PHE A 94 38.98 14.64 -3.00
C PHE A 94 38.74 15.80 -3.97
N ALA A 95 37.54 16.37 -3.97
CA ALA A 95 37.21 17.54 -4.78
C ALA A 95 38.06 18.76 -4.42
N ASP A 96 38.23 19.05 -3.13
CA ASP A 96 39.09 20.15 -2.68
C ASP A 96 40.56 19.92 -3.09
N ALA A 97 41.02 18.68 -3.04
CA ALA A 97 42.38 18.33 -3.42
C ALA A 97 42.61 18.42 -4.93
N THR A 98 41.65 17.99 -5.76
CA THR A 98 41.74 18.12 -7.21
C THR A 98 41.62 19.58 -7.66
N ALA A 99 40.80 20.39 -7.00
CA ALA A 99 40.75 21.84 -7.23
C ALA A 99 42.11 22.51 -6.92
N ARG A 100 42.74 22.16 -5.79
CA ARG A 100 44.09 22.66 -5.45
C ARG A 100 45.15 22.19 -6.45
N MET A 101 45.07 20.94 -6.90
CA MET A 101 45.95 20.41 -7.94
C MET A 101 45.86 21.25 -9.22
N ALA A 102 44.65 21.52 -9.72
CA ALA A 102 44.48 22.30 -10.94
C ALA A 102 44.93 23.76 -10.78
N ALA A 103 44.72 24.36 -9.60
CA ALA A 103 45.14 25.74 -9.34
C ALA A 103 46.67 25.90 -9.20
N GLN A 104 47.36 24.87 -8.68
CA GLN A 104 48.81 24.92 -8.41
C GLN A 104 49.65 24.12 -9.41
N ASP A 105 49.00 23.45 -10.36
CA ASP A 105 49.60 22.54 -11.33
C ASP A 105 50.43 21.41 -10.67
N ARG A 106 49.91 20.86 -9.56
CA ARG A 106 50.64 19.93 -8.68
C ARG A 106 49.84 18.67 -8.32
N VAL A 107 50.16 17.55 -8.97
CA VAL A 107 49.49 16.24 -8.79
C VAL A 107 49.74 15.62 -7.42
N ASP A 108 50.87 15.95 -6.78
CA ASP A 108 51.22 15.43 -5.45
C ASP A 108 50.22 15.82 -4.35
N MET A 109 49.38 16.84 -4.61
CA MET A 109 48.34 17.29 -3.70
C MET A 109 47.10 16.38 -3.65
N VAL A 110 46.88 15.49 -4.63
CA VAL A 110 45.69 14.63 -4.67
C VAL A 110 45.89 13.41 -3.78
N PRO A 111 45.23 13.29 -2.61
CA PRO A 111 45.52 12.22 -1.67
C PRO A 111 45.02 10.88 -2.21
N ARG A 112 45.83 9.83 -2.06
CA ARG A 112 45.36 8.45 -2.20
C ARG A 112 44.40 8.08 -1.06
N GLY A 113 43.18 7.73 -1.42
CA GLY A 113 42.09 7.43 -0.50
C GLY A 113 41.99 5.94 -0.12
N ARG A 114 40.99 5.62 0.69
CA ARG A 114 40.51 4.24 0.91
C ARG A 114 39.36 3.86 -0.02
N VAL A 115 38.86 4.82 -0.80
CA VAL A 115 37.74 4.66 -1.72
C VAL A 115 38.27 4.25 -3.08
N ALA A 116 37.79 3.13 -3.62
CA ALA A 116 38.32 2.51 -4.84
C ALA A 116 38.28 3.43 -6.05
N GLU A 117 37.14 4.05 -6.30
CA GLU A 117 36.95 4.94 -7.43
C GLU A 117 37.87 6.18 -7.35
N LEU A 118 37.99 6.80 -6.18
CA LEU A 118 38.82 7.99 -5.99
C LEU A 118 40.32 7.67 -6.02
N ASP A 119 40.71 6.52 -5.46
CA ASP A 119 42.10 6.05 -5.51
C ASP A 119 42.55 5.72 -6.94
N ARG A 120 41.66 5.12 -7.75
CA ARG A 120 41.91 4.90 -9.19
C ARG A 120 42.12 6.21 -9.94
N VAL A 121 41.31 7.24 -9.66
CA VAL A 121 41.52 8.56 -10.25
C VAL A 121 42.88 9.12 -9.85
N ALA A 122 43.21 9.12 -8.56
CA ALA A 122 44.50 9.62 -8.07
C ALA A 122 45.67 8.86 -8.73
N LEU A 123 45.59 7.52 -8.80
CA LEU A 123 46.57 6.67 -9.46
C LEU A 123 46.77 7.00 -10.94
N GLY A 124 45.69 7.22 -11.67
CA GLY A 124 45.76 7.63 -13.07
C GLY A 124 46.38 9.02 -13.23
N LEU A 125 46.02 9.98 -12.38
CA LEU A 125 46.62 11.32 -12.37
C LEU A 125 48.13 11.28 -12.12
N TYR A 126 48.60 10.43 -11.20
CA TYR A 126 50.03 10.28 -10.93
C TYR A 126 50.85 9.76 -12.13
N ARG A 127 50.22 9.10 -13.11
CA ARG A 127 50.93 8.58 -14.29
C ARG A 127 51.29 9.67 -15.30
N PHE A 128 50.62 10.83 -15.27
CA PHE A 128 50.96 11.97 -16.14
C PHE A 128 52.25 12.68 -15.75
N HIS A 129 52.87 12.34 -14.62
CA HIS A 129 54.08 13.01 -14.17
C HIS A 129 55.33 12.14 -14.46
N PRO A 130 56.14 12.48 -15.48
CA PRO A 130 57.31 11.68 -15.90
C PRO A 130 58.52 11.79 -14.96
N SER A 131 58.53 12.73 -14.02
CA SER A 131 59.71 13.09 -13.21
C SER A 131 59.46 12.91 -11.71
N GLY A 132 59.80 11.73 -11.18
CA GLY A 132 60.38 11.63 -9.83
C GLY A 132 59.44 11.49 -8.62
N VAL A 133 58.12 11.26 -8.78
CA VAL A 133 57.31 10.90 -7.61
C VAL A 133 57.75 9.53 -7.08
N SER A 134 58.45 9.57 -5.94
CA SER A 134 59.20 8.46 -5.35
C SER A 134 58.44 7.12 -5.33
N ARG A 135 59.17 6.03 -5.64
CA ARG A 135 58.76 4.62 -5.48
C ARG A 135 58.21 4.25 -4.08
N ARG A 136 58.19 5.18 -3.11
CA ARG A 136 57.57 4.98 -1.79
C ARG A 136 56.04 4.94 -1.82
N SER A 137 55.40 5.44 -2.87
CA SER A 137 53.92 5.47 -2.97
C SER A 137 53.30 4.19 -3.55
N SER A 138 54.08 3.21 -4.02
CA SER A 138 53.57 1.99 -4.68
C SER A 138 53.19 0.85 -3.73
N ARG A 139 53.28 1.03 -2.41
CA ARG A 139 52.89 -0.04 -1.48
C ARG A 139 51.39 -0.31 -1.63
N PRO A 140 50.98 -1.55 -1.98
CA PRO A 140 49.57 -1.90 -2.10
C PRO A 140 48.89 -1.71 -0.75
N ARG A 141 47.91 -0.80 -0.68
CA ARG A 141 47.06 -0.68 0.50
C ARG A 141 46.08 -1.84 0.51
N ARG A 142 46.05 -2.58 1.63
CA ARG A 142 45.33 -3.86 1.74
C ARG A 142 43.81 -3.75 1.87
N LEU A 143 43.24 -2.55 2.00
CA LEU A 143 41.78 -2.38 2.04
C LEU A 143 41.36 -1.13 1.28
N VAL A 144 40.79 -1.36 0.10
CA VAL A 144 40.15 -0.35 -0.72
C VAL A 144 38.67 -0.72 -0.82
N VAL A 145 37.80 0.18 -0.37
CA VAL A 145 36.35 -0.04 -0.28
C VAL A 145 35.68 0.65 -1.47
N PRO A 146 34.75 0.00 -2.20
CA PRO A 146 34.03 0.66 -3.28
C PRO A 146 33.13 1.76 -2.73
N LEU A 147 33.00 2.87 -3.47
CA LEU A 147 32.17 4.01 -3.07
C LEU A 147 30.69 3.62 -2.89
N ALA A 148 30.25 2.58 -3.59
CA ALA A 148 28.91 2.00 -3.46
C ALA A 148 28.68 1.23 -2.14
N ALA A 149 29.73 0.88 -1.39
CA ALA A 149 29.58 0.07 -0.17
C ALA A 149 28.73 0.77 0.88
N ALA A 150 28.93 2.08 1.08
CA ALA A 150 28.17 2.85 2.07
C ALA A 150 26.65 2.84 1.79
N PRO A 151 26.15 3.25 0.61
CA PRO A 151 24.70 3.20 0.34
C PRO A 151 24.14 1.77 0.35
N CYS A 152 24.90 0.76 -0.10
CA CYS A 152 24.47 -0.64 -0.01
C CYS A 152 24.33 -1.12 1.44
N LEU A 153 25.29 -0.83 2.31
CA LEU A 153 25.23 -1.18 3.74
C LEU A 153 24.06 -0.50 4.43
N VAL A 154 23.79 0.77 4.13
CA VAL A 154 22.62 1.47 4.68
C VAL A 154 21.32 0.88 4.15
N ALA A 155 21.23 0.52 2.87
CA ALA A 155 20.06 -0.16 2.32
C ALA A 155 19.78 -1.48 3.05
N LEU A 156 20.83 -2.29 3.29
CA LEU A 156 20.71 -3.54 4.05
C LEU A 156 20.28 -3.31 5.49
N LEU A 157 20.79 -2.26 6.14
CA LEU A 157 20.41 -1.88 7.50
C LEU A 157 18.92 -1.50 7.58
N VAL A 158 18.44 -0.69 6.62
CA VAL A 158 17.03 -0.31 6.52
C VAL A 158 16.15 -1.53 6.28
N LEU A 159 16.47 -2.36 5.29
CA LEU A 159 15.70 -3.57 4.98
C LEU A 159 15.70 -4.56 6.16
N GLY A 160 16.83 -4.69 6.85
CA GLY A 160 16.97 -5.52 8.05
C GLY A 160 16.11 -5.03 9.23
N TRP A 161 15.72 -3.75 9.26
CA TRP A 161 14.76 -3.22 10.22
C TRP A 161 13.30 -3.35 9.73
N VAL A 162 13.04 -3.05 8.46
CA VAL A 162 11.68 -3.05 7.88
C VAL A 162 11.05 -4.43 7.92
N VAL A 163 11.78 -5.47 7.50
CA VAL A 163 11.21 -6.82 7.38
C VAL A 163 10.73 -7.37 8.74
N PRO A 164 11.55 -7.38 9.81
CA PRO A 164 11.08 -7.82 11.13
C PRO A 164 9.96 -6.94 11.69
N THR A 165 10.01 -5.62 11.46
CA THR A 165 8.99 -4.70 11.97
C THR A 165 7.64 -4.90 11.28
N ALA A 166 7.64 -5.11 9.96
CA ALA A 166 6.43 -5.45 9.21
C ALA A 166 5.86 -6.80 9.64
N ILE A 167 6.71 -7.82 9.81
CA ILE A 167 6.30 -9.14 10.32
C ILE A 167 5.72 -9.02 11.73
N ALA A 168 6.35 -8.25 12.63
CA ALA A 168 5.84 -8.05 13.99
C ALA A 168 4.50 -7.28 13.99
N THR A 169 4.31 -6.35 13.07
CA THR A 169 3.08 -5.56 12.96
C THR A 169 1.92 -6.41 12.42
N VAL A 170 2.19 -7.31 11.47
CA VAL A 170 1.18 -8.22 10.89
C VAL A 170 0.93 -9.45 11.78
N GLY A 171 1.99 -10.05 12.33
CA GLY A 171 1.93 -11.29 13.12
C GLY A 171 1.73 -11.10 14.63
N GLY A 172 1.83 -9.87 15.15
CA GLY A 172 1.74 -9.57 16.58
C GLY A 172 0.31 -9.40 17.13
N ALA A 173 -0.74 -9.72 16.37
CA ALA A 173 -2.11 -9.80 16.88
C ALA A 173 -2.78 -11.05 16.35
N ALA A 174 -2.71 -12.13 17.13
CA ALA A 174 -3.96 -12.78 17.39
C ALA A 174 -4.68 -11.87 18.38
N LEU A 175 -5.73 -11.16 17.94
CA LEU A 175 -6.72 -10.70 18.92
C LEU A 175 -7.16 -11.95 19.71
N PRO A 176 -7.43 -11.84 21.03
CA PRO A 176 -8.08 -12.92 21.74
C PRO A 176 -9.32 -13.32 20.94
N ILE A 177 -9.42 -14.60 20.59
CA ILE A 177 -10.50 -15.11 19.72
C ILE A 177 -11.87 -14.77 20.31
N GLU A 178 -11.96 -14.68 21.64
CA GLU A 178 -13.13 -14.23 22.39
C GLU A 178 -13.57 -12.80 22.05
N GLU A 179 -12.63 -11.88 21.79
CA GLU A 179 -12.93 -10.50 21.38
C GLU A 179 -13.47 -10.48 19.95
N VAL A 180 -12.86 -11.27 19.05
CA VAL A 180 -13.33 -11.43 17.66
C VAL A 180 -14.73 -12.03 17.63
N ALA A 181 -14.98 -13.06 18.43
CA ALA A 181 -16.29 -13.69 18.54
C ALA A 181 -17.33 -12.72 19.14
N ARG A 182 -16.97 -11.91 20.15
CA ARG A 182 -17.86 -10.88 20.69
C ARG A 182 -18.22 -9.81 19.66
N ALA A 183 -17.24 -9.33 18.90
CA ALA A 183 -17.46 -8.37 17.82
C ALA A 183 -18.32 -8.96 16.68
N ALA A 184 -18.12 -10.24 16.35
CA ALA A 184 -19.04 -10.97 15.47
C ALA A 184 -20.46 -11.04 16.07
N GLY A 185 -20.58 -11.21 17.39
CA GLY A 185 -21.88 -11.23 18.09
C GLY A 185 -22.65 -9.92 17.99
N VAL A 186 -21.99 -8.78 18.17
CA VAL A 186 -22.62 -7.45 18.01
C VAL A 186 -23.12 -7.28 16.57
N ARG A 187 -22.29 -7.61 15.58
CA ARG A 187 -22.67 -7.51 14.17
C ARG A 187 -23.82 -8.46 13.82
N ALA A 188 -23.78 -9.71 14.29
CA ALA A 188 -24.86 -10.67 14.09
C ALA A 188 -26.19 -10.17 14.66
N ASP A 189 -26.17 -9.49 15.80
CA ASP A 189 -27.37 -8.89 16.40
C ASP A 189 -27.93 -7.73 15.57
N GLU A 190 -27.07 -6.80 15.16
CA GLU A 190 -27.45 -5.70 14.27
C GLU A 190 -28.04 -6.22 12.94
N ARG A 191 -27.41 -7.23 12.33
CA ARG A 191 -27.88 -7.78 11.04
C ARG A 191 -29.17 -8.58 11.15
N ALA A 192 -29.31 -9.35 12.22
CA ALA A 192 -30.57 -10.03 12.50
C ALA A 192 -31.71 -9.02 12.64
N ALA A 193 -31.48 -7.92 13.38
CA ALA A 193 -32.45 -6.85 13.56
C ALA A 193 -32.78 -6.11 12.25
N GLU A 194 -31.81 -5.84 11.39
CA GLU A 194 -32.03 -5.22 10.07
C GLU A 194 -32.87 -6.12 9.15
N LEU A 195 -32.55 -7.41 9.09
CA LEU A 195 -33.30 -8.37 8.28
C LEU A 195 -34.73 -8.54 8.78
N ASP A 196 -34.94 -8.68 10.09
CA ASP A 196 -36.28 -8.73 10.68
C ASP A 196 -37.05 -7.42 10.49
N ALA A 197 -36.39 -6.25 10.58
CA ALA A 197 -37.01 -4.98 10.27
C ALA A 197 -37.45 -4.88 8.79
N ALA A 198 -36.64 -5.40 7.85
CA ALA A 198 -36.99 -5.45 6.44
C ALA A 198 -38.22 -6.37 6.18
N LEU A 199 -38.24 -7.56 6.78
CA LEU A 199 -39.37 -8.49 6.69
C LEU A 199 -40.65 -7.90 7.30
N ARG A 200 -40.53 -7.29 8.49
CA ARG A 200 -41.65 -6.62 9.18
C ARG A 200 -42.14 -5.41 8.39
N GLY A 201 -41.24 -4.64 7.79
CA GLY A 201 -41.55 -3.50 6.93
C GLY A 201 -42.42 -3.92 5.75
N GLY A 202 -41.99 -4.96 5.02
CA GLY A 202 -42.76 -5.55 3.92
C GLY A 202 -44.14 -6.06 4.38
N LEU A 203 -44.20 -6.82 5.48
CA LEU A 203 -45.48 -7.30 6.02
C LEU A 203 -46.42 -6.14 6.40
N THR A 204 -45.89 -5.08 7.02
CA THR A 204 -46.66 -3.90 7.43
C THR A 204 -47.19 -3.13 6.22
N ALA A 205 -46.39 -3.03 5.15
CA ALA A 205 -46.84 -2.42 3.90
C ALA A 205 -47.98 -3.22 3.27
N LEU A 206 -47.88 -4.55 3.30
CA LEU A 206 -48.92 -5.46 2.82
C LEU A 206 -50.22 -5.32 3.65
N GLN A 207 -50.12 -5.29 4.98
CA GLN A 207 -51.25 -5.10 5.88
C GLN A 207 -51.97 -3.76 5.62
N ARG A 208 -51.21 -2.67 5.48
CA ARG A 208 -51.78 -1.34 5.18
C ARG A 208 -52.52 -1.31 3.84
N ALA A 209 -52.07 -2.09 2.87
CA ALA A 209 -52.74 -2.19 1.58
C ALA A 209 -53.95 -3.15 1.61
N ALA A 210 -53.93 -4.15 2.49
CA ALA A 210 -55.02 -5.10 2.66
C ALA A 210 -56.22 -4.53 3.43
N ASP A 211 -55.98 -3.61 4.37
CA ASP A 211 -57.01 -2.92 5.16
C ASP A 211 -56.78 -1.39 5.16
N PRO A 212 -57.27 -0.65 4.14
CA PRO A 212 -57.04 0.78 4.04
C PRO A 212 -57.81 1.56 5.12
N PRO A 213 -57.15 2.47 5.88
CA PRO A 213 -57.68 3.08 7.11
C PRO A 213 -58.91 3.97 6.93
N THR A 214 -59.31 4.30 5.69
CA THR A 214 -60.45 5.17 5.37
C THR A 214 -61.73 4.42 5.00
N GLY A 215 -61.76 3.08 5.12
CA GLY A 215 -62.91 2.28 4.66
C GLY A 215 -63.13 2.37 3.15
N GLY A 216 -62.07 2.72 2.41
CA GLY A 216 -62.10 2.77 0.95
C GLY A 216 -62.21 1.36 0.38
N VAL A 217 -63.15 1.15 -0.53
CA VAL A 217 -63.18 -0.07 -1.34
C VAL A 217 -61.92 -0.09 -2.20
N VAL A 218 -61.24 -1.24 -2.27
CA VAL A 218 -60.14 -1.48 -3.23
C VAL A 218 -60.68 -1.21 -4.64
N ALA A 219 -60.40 -0.03 -5.16
CA ALA A 219 -61.09 0.52 -6.32
C ALA A 219 -60.80 -0.27 -7.61
N ASP A 220 -59.60 -0.83 -7.71
CA ASP A 220 -59.21 -1.80 -8.73
C ASP A 220 -58.07 -2.71 -8.20
N PRO A 221 -58.28 -4.04 -8.17
CA PRO A 221 -57.28 -5.04 -7.76
C PRO A 221 -55.94 -4.93 -8.50
N GLY A 222 -55.96 -4.64 -9.80
CA GLY A 222 -54.76 -4.63 -10.66
C GLY A 222 -53.84 -3.44 -10.38
N THR A 223 -54.41 -2.24 -10.28
CA THR A 223 -53.67 -1.04 -9.86
C THR A 223 -53.17 -1.14 -8.43
N THR A 224 -53.90 -1.83 -7.54
CA THR A 224 -53.47 -2.04 -6.14
C THR A 224 -52.20 -2.89 -6.07
N VAL A 225 -52.19 -4.09 -6.66
CA VAL A 225 -50.99 -4.95 -6.63
C VAL A 225 -49.79 -4.31 -7.33
N SER A 226 -50.02 -3.59 -8.43
CA SER A 226 -48.96 -2.87 -9.16
C SER A 226 -48.40 -1.71 -8.33
N GLY A 227 -49.26 -0.97 -7.62
CA GLY A 227 -48.85 0.12 -6.75
C GLY A 227 -48.02 -0.35 -5.55
N ILE A 228 -48.38 -1.47 -4.94
CA ILE A 228 -47.60 -2.07 -3.84
C ILE A 228 -46.22 -2.51 -4.33
N LEU A 229 -46.17 -3.24 -5.45
CA LEU A 229 -44.90 -3.70 -6.02
C LEU A 229 -43.96 -2.53 -6.39
N ALA A 230 -44.52 -1.43 -6.89
CA ALA A 230 -43.75 -0.24 -7.19
C ALA A 230 -43.26 0.52 -5.94
N ALA A 231 -43.98 0.43 -4.82
CA ALA A 231 -43.65 1.11 -3.58
C ALA A 231 -42.66 0.33 -2.69
N GLU A 232 -42.66 -1.01 -2.78
CA GLU A 232 -41.88 -1.89 -1.91
C GLU A 232 -40.81 -2.66 -2.71
N PRO A 233 -39.56 -2.17 -2.75
CA PRO A 233 -38.50 -2.74 -3.60
C PRO A 233 -38.03 -4.13 -3.15
N LEU A 234 -38.42 -4.56 -1.94
CA LEU A 234 -38.12 -5.89 -1.42
C LEU A 234 -39.00 -6.98 -2.06
N PHE A 235 -40.08 -6.60 -2.75
CA PHE A 235 -40.98 -7.56 -3.39
C PHE A 235 -40.59 -7.84 -4.84
N ARG A 236 -40.59 -9.12 -5.19
CA ARG A 236 -40.49 -9.62 -6.56
C ARG A 236 -41.85 -9.63 -7.26
N SER A 237 -42.88 -10.02 -6.52
CA SER A 237 -44.26 -10.08 -7.01
C SER A 237 -45.28 -9.83 -5.90
N VAL A 238 -46.46 -9.35 -6.29
CA VAL A 238 -47.60 -9.15 -5.40
C VAL A 238 -48.86 -9.68 -6.09
N SER A 239 -49.61 -10.52 -5.38
CA SER A 239 -50.83 -11.16 -5.87
C SER A 239 -51.98 -10.99 -4.89
N ILE A 240 -53.20 -10.91 -5.41
CA ILE A 240 -54.40 -11.20 -4.61
C ILE A 240 -54.79 -12.64 -4.89
N VAL A 241 -54.98 -13.42 -3.83
CA VAL A 241 -55.36 -14.83 -3.92
C VAL A 241 -56.77 -15.05 -3.38
N ASP A 242 -57.48 -16.01 -3.97
CA ASP A 242 -58.76 -16.49 -3.47
C ASP A 242 -58.61 -17.39 -2.23
N ARG A 243 -59.73 -17.86 -1.67
CA ARG A 243 -59.76 -18.79 -0.53
C ARG A 243 -59.03 -20.12 -0.79
N ALA A 244 -58.89 -20.51 -2.06
CA ALA A 244 -58.15 -21.69 -2.47
C ALA A 244 -56.64 -21.41 -2.69
N GLY A 245 -56.18 -20.19 -2.44
CA GLY A 245 -54.79 -19.77 -2.63
C GLY A 245 -54.41 -19.56 -4.09
N ARG A 246 -55.39 -19.45 -4.99
CA ARG A 246 -55.16 -19.23 -6.42
C ARG A 246 -55.08 -17.74 -6.71
N PRO A 247 -54.08 -17.29 -7.49
CA PRO A 247 -53.95 -15.88 -7.84
C PRO A 247 -55.12 -15.43 -8.73
N ILE A 248 -55.83 -14.39 -8.30
CA ILE A 248 -56.87 -13.69 -9.06
C ILE A 248 -56.21 -12.62 -9.94
N VAL A 249 -55.28 -11.86 -9.35
CA VAL A 249 -54.49 -10.83 -10.03
C VAL A 249 -53.07 -10.84 -9.48
N THR A 250 -52.08 -10.60 -10.34
CA THR A 250 -50.66 -10.58 -9.99
C THR A 250 -49.95 -9.42 -10.69
N ALA A 251 -49.10 -8.72 -9.95
CA ALA A 251 -48.06 -7.85 -10.48
C ALA A 251 -46.69 -8.52 -10.27
N GLY A 252 -45.82 -8.45 -11.28
CA GLY A 252 -44.53 -9.15 -11.29
C GLY A 252 -44.62 -10.58 -11.85
N PRO A 253 -43.59 -11.42 -11.67
CA PRO A 253 -43.61 -12.82 -12.04
C PRO A 253 -44.77 -13.58 -11.36
N ALA A 254 -45.34 -14.55 -12.07
CA ALA A 254 -46.36 -15.41 -11.48
C ALA A 254 -45.78 -16.23 -10.33
N LEU A 255 -46.61 -16.52 -9.31
CA LEU A 255 -46.24 -17.42 -8.23
C LEU A 255 -46.02 -18.83 -8.79
N ASP A 256 -44.86 -19.42 -8.51
CA ASP A 256 -44.49 -20.76 -8.99
C ASP A 256 -45.41 -21.86 -8.43
N GLU A 257 -45.95 -21.64 -7.22
CA GLU A 257 -46.87 -22.56 -6.55
C GLU A 257 -48.05 -21.83 -5.90
N PRO A 258 -49.25 -22.45 -5.86
CA PRO A 258 -50.39 -21.93 -5.12
C PRO A 258 -50.04 -21.66 -3.65
N VAL A 259 -50.62 -20.62 -3.08
CA VAL A 259 -50.40 -20.30 -1.67
C VAL A 259 -51.17 -21.31 -0.83
N ALA A 260 -50.47 -22.05 0.04
CA ALA A 260 -51.13 -22.94 1.00
C ALA A 260 -52.04 -22.09 1.90
N VAL A 261 -53.36 -22.32 1.79
CA VAL A 261 -54.49 -21.70 2.52
C VAL A 261 -54.19 -20.30 3.09
N PRO A 262 -54.80 -19.24 2.54
CA PRO A 262 -54.56 -17.87 3.00
C PRO A 262 -54.71 -17.76 4.52
N PRO A 263 -53.72 -17.18 5.22
CA PRO A 263 -53.75 -17.17 6.66
C PRO A 263 -54.80 -16.22 7.22
N ALA A 264 -55.38 -16.61 8.35
CA ALA A 264 -56.33 -15.78 9.10
C ALA A 264 -55.67 -14.53 9.69
N GLU A 265 -54.35 -14.56 9.89
CA GLU A 265 -53.56 -13.47 10.44
C GLU A 265 -52.39 -13.15 9.51
N PRO A 266 -51.95 -11.87 9.45
CA PRO A 266 -50.82 -11.49 8.64
C PRO A 266 -49.52 -12.19 9.12
N ARG A 267 -48.75 -12.75 8.19
CA ARG A 267 -47.47 -13.40 8.51
C ARG A 267 -46.54 -13.49 7.31
N VAL A 268 -45.27 -13.73 7.58
CA VAL A 268 -44.23 -14.12 6.62
C VAL A 268 -43.94 -15.60 6.78
N VAL A 269 -43.83 -16.33 5.66
CA VAL A 269 -43.51 -17.76 5.64
C VAL A 269 -42.47 -18.06 4.57
N GLN A 270 -41.60 -19.03 4.84
CA GLN A 270 -40.76 -19.64 3.82
C GLN A 270 -41.58 -20.72 3.10
N ALA A 271 -41.78 -20.57 1.80
CA ALA A 271 -42.67 -21.40 0.99
C ALA A 271 -42.01 -22.68 0.45
N ASN A 272 -40.68 -22.75 0.43
CA ASN A 272 -39.92 -23.93 0.01
C ASN A 272 -38.70 -24.19 0.90
N THR A 273 -38.26 -25.45 0.97
CA THR A 273 -37.02 -25.86 1.66
C THR A 273 -36.02 -26.52 0.72
N SER A 274 -36.23 -26.37 -0.59
CA SER A 274 -35.40 -26.92 -1.67
C SER A 274 -35.68 -26.16 -2.96
N GLY A 275 -34.75 -26.20 -3.91
CA GLY A 275 -34.86 -25.54 -5.21
C GLY A 275 -33.65 -24.67 -5.51
N SER A 276 -33.73 -23.86 -6.56
CA SER A 276 -32.64 -22.97 -6.97
C SER A 276 -32.55 -21.67 -6.16
N GLU A 277 -33.66 -21.22 -5.57
CA GLU A 277 -33.75 -19.97 -4.80
C GLU A 277 -34.75 -20.16 -3.64
N PRO A 278 -34.58 -19.43 -2.51
CA PRO A 278 -35.55 -19.45 -1.43
C PRO A 278 -36.79 -18.60 -1.78
N LEU A 279 -37.97 -19.12 -1.51
CA LEU A 279 -39.25 -18.45 -1.72
C LEU A 279 -39.78 -18.01 -0.36
N VAL A 280 -39.92 -16.71 -0.17
CA VAL A 280 -40.35 -16.11 1.10
C VAL A 280 -41.55 -15.24 0.81
N ARG A 281 -42.67 -15.47 1.51
CA ARG A 281 -43.96 -14.84 1.20
C ARG A 281 -44.50 -14.13 2.43
N ALA A 282 -44.80 -12.84 2.27
CA ALA A 282 -45.67 -12.11 3.20
C ALA A 282 -47.12 -12.29 2.76
N SER A 283 -48.03 -12.37 3.72
CA SER A 283 -49.46 -12.53 3.47
C SER A 283 -50.28 -11.72 4.45
N ALA A 284 -51.38 -11.13 3.98
CA ALA A 284 -52.32 -10.36 4.80
C ALA A 284 -53.77 -10.57 4.31
N PRO A 285 -54.73 -10.90 5.19
CA PRO A 285 -56.13 -11.06 4.82
C PRO A 285 -56.75 -9.71 4.43
N MET A 286 -57.66 -9.71 3.44
CA MET A 286 -58.37 -8.50 2.98
C MET A 286 -59.82 -8.48 3.45
N ASP A 287 -60.63 -9.45 3.02
CA ASP A 287 -62.09 -9.47 3.26
C ASP A 287 -62.61 -10.82 3.80
N GLY A 288 -61.71 -11.64 4.36
CA GLY A 288 -62.01 -12.98 4.88
C GLY A 288 -62.26 -14.04 3.80
N THR A 289 -62.30 -13.66 2.52
CA THR A 289 -62.38 -14.58 1.37
C THR A 289 -61.18 -14.47 0.43
N THR A 290 -60.48 -13.34 0.46
CA THR A 290 -59.27 -13.06 -0.30
C THR A 290 -58.13 -12.63 0.62
N ALA A 291 -56.91 -12.77 0.13
CA ALA A 291 -55.72 -12.29 0.80
C ALA A 291 -54.74 -11.67 -0.20
N LEU A 292 -53.99 -10.70 0.28
CA LEU A 292 -52.85 -10.13 -0.42
C LEU A 292 -51.61 -10.95 -0.07
N VAL A 293 -50.84 -11.35 -1.07
CA VAL A 293 -49.62 -12.15 -0.91
C VAL A 293 -48.51 -11.51 -1.71
N ALA A 294 -47.38 -11.22 -1.07
CA ALA A 294 -46.19 -10.71 -1.73
C ALA A 294 -45.03 -11.70 -1.57
N GLU A 295 -44.33 -11.98 -2.67
CA GLU A 295 -43.09 -12.76 -2.65
C GLU A 295 -41.90 -11.80 -2.55
N PHE A 296 -41.04 -12.00 -1.55
CA PHE A 296 -39.80 -11.24 -1.41
C PHE A 296 -38.81 -11.65 -2.49
N ASP A 297 -38.05 -10.69 -3.03
CA ASP A 297 -36.92 -10.96 -3.90
C ASP A 297 -35.73 -11.47 -3.04
N PRO A 298 -35.25 -12.71 -3.25
CA PRO A 298 -34.10 -13.25 -2.51
C PRO A 298 -32.84 -12.40 -2.66
N ARG A 299 -32.68 -11.72 -3.80
CA ARG A 299 -31.54 -10.82 -4.04
C ARG A 299 -31.66 -9.56 -3.21
N ALA A 300 -32.85 -8.97 -3.15
CA ALA A 300 -33.09 -7.80 -2.31
C ALA A 300 -32.90 -8.12 -0.82
N LEU A 301 -33.36 -9.28 -0.36
CA LEU A 301 -33.07 -9.76 1.01
C LEU A 301 -31.57 -9.99 1.24
N ASN A 302 -30.86 -10.54 0.25
CA ASN A 302 -29.41 -10.72 0.35
C ASN A 302 -28.67 -9.36 0.37
N ASP A 303 -29.18 -8.35 -0.30
CA ASP A 303 -28.62 -6.99 -0.29
C ASP A 303 -28.77 -6.32 1.09
N VAL A 304 -29.86 -6.60 1.83
CA VAL A 304 -30.02 -6.16 3.23
C VAL A 304 -28.86 -6.68 4.09
N ILE A 305 -28.52 -7.97 3.99
CA ILE A 305 -27.42 -8.53 4.79
C ILE A 305 -26.03 -8.16 4.23
N ARG A 306 -25.89 -7.88 2.92
CA ARG A 306 -24.61 -7.49 2.31
C ARG A 306 -24.19 -6.05 2.64
N ALA A 307 -25.15 -5.14 2.80
CA ALA A 307 -24.91 -3.69 2.85
C ALA A 307 -23.87 -3.23 3.91
N ALA A 308 -23.64 -3.99 4.98
CA ALA A 308 -22.67 -3.61 6.03
C ALA A 308 -21.40 -4.48 6.11
N GLY A 309 -21.11 -5.31 5.08
CA GLY A 309 -19.85 -6.07 4.93
C GLY A 309 -19.70 -7.30 5.85
N GLY A 310 -18.76 -8.20 5.53
CA GLY A 310 -18.51 -9.45 6.27
C GLY A 310 -19.02 -10.72 5.56
N ASP A 311 -18.62 -11.89 6.08
CA ASP A 311 -19.09 -13.21 5.64
C ASP A 311 -20.28 -13.60 6.53
N THR A 312 -21.49 -13.32 6.04
CA THR A 312 -22.76 -13.50 6.74
C THR A 312 -23.60 -14.54 6.01
N ARG A 313 -24.12 -15.51 6.74
CA ARG A 313 -24.99 -16.57 6.23
C ARG A 313 -26.27 -16.64 7.04
N VAL A 314 -27.40 -16.83 6.38
CA VAL A 314 -28.70 -17.12 7.04
C VAL A 314 -29.08 -18.55 6.73
N VAL A 315 -29.39 -19.33 7.77
CA VAL A 315 -29.81 -20.72 7.64
C VAL A 315 -31.24 -20.92 8.15
N ASP A 316 -31.96 -21.86 7.53
CA ASP A 316 -33.30 -22.27 7.94
C ASP A 316 -33.27 -23.27 9.13
N PRO A 317 -34.43 -23.68 9.68
CA PRO A 317 -34.49 -24.68 10.75
C PRO A 317 -33.87 -26.04 10.41
N GLN A 318 -33.75 -26.36 9.13
CA GLN A 318 -33.10 -27.57 8.61
C GLN A 318 -31.57 -27.40 8.50
N ARG A 319 -31.03 -26.22 8.86
CA ARG A 319 -29.62 -25.83 8.72
C ARG A 319 -29.18 -25.79 7.26
N ALA A 320 -30.10 -25.47 6.36
CA ALA A 320 -29.83 -25.23 4.96
C ALA A 320 -29.69 -23.72 4.71
N THR A 321 -28.72 -23.34 3.88
CA THR A 321 -28.40 -21.93 3.61
C THR A 321 -29.49 -21.27 2.78
N VAL A 322 -30.07 -20.19 3.29
CA VAL A 322 -31.12 -19.41 2.64
C VAL A 322 -30.54 -18.14 2.01
N LEU A 323 -29.67 -17.41 2.72
CA LEU A 323 -29.01 -16.20 2.23
C LEU A 323 -27.51 -16.28 2.57
N ASP A 324 -26.65 -15.68 1.74
CA ASP A 324 -25.20 -15.65 1.96
C ASP A 324 -24.56 -14.48 1.20
N THR A 325 -23.67 -13.74 1.87
CA THR A 325 -22.92 -12.63 1.28
C THR A 325 -21.74 -13.05 0.42
N GLY A 326 -21.16 -14.24 0.64
CA GLY A 326 -19.98 -14.79 -0.05
C GLY A 326 -20.27 -15.53 -1.36
N GLY A 327 -21.55 -15.59 -1.76
CA GLY A 327 -22.07 -16.41 -2.85
C GLY A 327 -22.55 -17.75 -2.35
N TYR A 328 -23.79 -18.12 -2.69
CA TYR A 328 -24.40 -19.37 -2.21
C TYR A 328 -25.09 -20.19 -3.30
N THR A 329 -25.19 -21.47 -3.00
CA THR A 329 -26.21 -22.36 -3.55
C THR A 329 -27.38 -22.41 -2.57
N ALA A 330 -28.60 -22.12 -3.04
CA ALA A 330 -29.78 -22.17 -2.17
C ALA A 330 -29.93 -23.58 -1.56
N PHE A 331 -30.24 -23.61 -0.27
CA PHE A 331 -30.41 -24.81 0.54
C PHE A 331 -29.17 -25.70 0.66
N GLU A 332 -27.98 -25.15 0.40
CA GLU A 332 -26.73 -25.84 0.69
C GLU A 332 -26.65 -26.15 2.19
N PRO A 333 -26.49 -27.42 2.58
CA PRO A 333 -26.35 -27.80 3.98
C PRO A 333 -25.19 -27.07 4.63
N LEU A 334 -25.35 -26.68 5.89
CA LEU A 334 -24.24 -26.16 6.67
C LEU A 334 -23.29 -27.31 7.05
N ASP A 335 -22.33 -27.59 6.16
CA ASP A 335 -21.39 -28.71 6.28
C ASP A 335 -20.42 -28.58 7.45
N ASP A 336 -20.21 -27.35 7.96
CA ASP A 336 -19.40 -27.12 9.15
C ASP A 336 -20.18 -27.53 10.43
N PRO A 337 -19.74 -28.60 11.13
CA PRO A 337 -20.44 -29.09 12.31
C PRO A 337 -20.36 -28.11 13.49
N ALA A 338 -19.32 -27.26 13.58
CA ALA A 338 -19.18 -26.27 14.63
C ALA A 338 -20.17 -25.12 14.43
N LEU A 339 -20.33 -24.63 13.19
CA LEU A 339 -21.35 -23.63 12.87
C LEU A 339 -22.77 -24.20 13.04
N GLY A 340 -22.98 -25.46 12.65
CA GLY A 340 -24.24 -26.15 12.88
C GLY A 340 -24.59 -26.31 14.37
N ALA A 341 -23.61 -26.59 15.22
CA ALA A 341 -23.79 -26.64 16.67
C ALA A 341 -24.03 -25.24 17.27
N LEU A 342 -23.35 -24.21 16.75
CA LEU A 342 -23.53 -22.82 17.15
C LEU A 342 -24.96 -22.36 16.84
N ALA A 343 -25.44 -22.59 15.63
CA ALA A 343 -26.81 -22.26 15.21
C ALA A 343 -27.87 -22.97 16.08
N ALA A 344 -27.65 -24.24 16.43
CA ALA A 344 -28.56 -25.03 17.26
C ALA A 344 -28.64 -24.56 18.73
N ARG A 345 -27.65 -23.77 19.21
CA ARG A 345 -27.58 -23.28 20.59
C ARG A 345 -28.03 -21.83 20.76
N VAL A 346 -28.46 -21.17 19.67
CA VAL A 346 -28.91 -19.78 19.74
C VAL A 346 -30.14 -19.67 20.64
N SER A 347 -30.14 -18.63 21.47
CA SER A 347 -31.25 -18.28 22.36
C SER A 347 -31.92 -16.98 21.92
N THR A 348 -33.14 -16.74 22.38
CA THR A 348 -33.91 -15.52 22.11
C THR A 348 -33.28 -14.26 22.69
N ASP A 349 -32.51 -14.38 23.77
CA ASP A 349 -32.18 -13.22 24.61
C ASP A 349 -30.85 -12.56 24.23
N ALA A 350 -29.95 -13.27 23.55
CA ALA A 350 -28.65 -12.73 23.16
C ALA A 350 -28.04 -13.47 21.95
N PRO A 351 -27.17 -12.80 21.16
CA PRO A 351 -26.31 -13.48 20.19
C PRO A 351 -25.38 -14.47 20.90
N ARG A 352 -25.15 -15.61 20.25
CA ARG A 352 -24.22 -16.62 20.73
C ARG A 352 -22.93 -16.51 19.95
N ALA A 353 -21.83 -16.22 20.64
CA ALA A 353 -20.50 -16.13 20.04
C ALA A 353 -19.65 -17.31 20.52
N GLU A 354 -19.06 -18.06 19.59
CA GLU A 354 -18.16 -19.18 19.89
C GLU A 354 -16.96 -19.19 18.94
N GLN A 355 -15.98 -20.01 19.28
CA GLN A 355 -14.85 -20.32 18.41
C GLN A 355 -15.20 -21.54 17.55
N PRO A 356 -15.47 -21.38 16.25
CA PRO A 356 -15.42 -22.50 15.32
C PRO A 356 -14.00 -23.05 15.15
N VAL A 357 -13.91 -24.21 14.51
CA VAL A 357 -12.63 -24.88 14.20
C VAL A 357 -11.80 -23.97 13.26
N ASP A 358 -10.47 -24.07 13.31
CA ASP A 358 -9.52 -23.32 12.43
C ASP A 358 -9.30 -21.82 12.70
N GLY A 359 -9.53 -21.35 13.92
CA GLY A 359 -9.06 -20.02 14.33
C GLY A 359 -9.86 -18.86 13.76
N ARG A 360 -11.13 -19.11 13.43
CA ARG A 360 -12.14 -18.09 13.14
C ARG A 360 -12.96 -17.81 14.41
N GLY A 361 -13.47 -16.60 14.55
CA GLY A 361 -14.55 -16.30 15.49
C GLY A 361 -15.87 -16.35 14.73
N ALA A 362 -16.91 -16.97 15.30
CA ALA A 362 -18.24 -16.91 14.72
C ALA A 362 -19.27 -16.55 15.76
N ALA A 363 -20.35 -15.92 15.31
CA ALA A 363 -21.51 -15.69 16.14
C ALA A 363 -22.79 -16.02 15.39
N ALA A 364 -23.82 -16.37 16.14
CA ALA A 364 -25.13 -16.67 15.60
C ALA A 364 -26.24 -15.97 16.37
N ARG A 365 -27.29 -15.56 15.66
CA ARG A 365 -28.45 -14.84 16.19
C ARG A 365 -29.72 -15.25 15.46
N LEU A 366 -30.83 -15.39 16.18
CA LEU A 366 -32.15 -15.57 15.58
C LEU A 366 -32.55 -14.28 14.87
N VAL A 367 -32.98 -14.38 13.62
CA VAL A 367 -33.43 -13.23 12.84
C VAL A 367 -34.65 -12.58 13.51
N SER A 368 -35.66 -13.40 13.82
CA SER A 368 -36.92 -12.96 14.41
C SER A 368 -37.16 -13.63 15.75
N ALA A 369 -37.92 -12.98 16.63
CA ALA A 369 -38.36 -13.60 17.89
C ALA A 369 -39.36 -14.74 17.62
N PRO A 370 -39.29 -15.87 18.35
CA PRO A 370 -40.23 -16.96 18.21
C PRO A 370 -41.68 -16.51 18.40
N GLY A 371 -42.57 -16.97 17.51
CA GLY A 371 -43.98 -16.61 17.50
C GLY A 371 -44.31 -15.22 16.92
N ALA A 372 -43.32 -14.45 16.48
CA ALA A 372 -43.56 -13.22 15.74
C ALA A 372 -44.20 -13.52 14.36
N PRO A 373 -44.93 -12.56 13.75
CA PRO A 373 -45.41 -12.71 12.38
C PRO A 373 -44.30 -12.91 11.33
N THR A 374 -43.05 -12.59 11.68
CA THR A 374 -41.84 -12.78 10.86
C THR A 374 -40.99 -13.98 11.32
N ASP A 375 -41.52 -14.84 12.21
CA ASP A 375 -40.81 -16.01 12.72
C ASP A 375 -40.69 -17.10 11.65
N LEU A 376 -39.54 -17.10 10.98
CA LEU A 376 -39.14 -18.11 9.99
C LEU A 376 -38.25 -19.20 10.62
N GLY A 377 -37.93 -19.10 11.91
CA GLY A 377 -36.91 -19.92 12.56
C GLY A 377 -35.49 -19.74 11.97
N TRP A 378 -35.27 -18.65 11.23
CA TRP A 378 -33.99 -18.36 10.60
C TRP A 378 -32.94 -17.97 11.63
N VAL A 379 -31.73 -18.51 11.44
CA VAL A 379 -30.55 -18.18 12.22
C VAL A 379 -29.53 -17.51 11.30
N LEU A 380 -29.14 -16.30 11.65
CA LEU A 380 -28.03 -15.59 11.02
C LEU A 380 -26.72 -16.00 11.70
N ILE A 381 -25.71 -16.30 10.91
CA ILE A 381 -24.36 -16.70 11.31
C ILE A 381 -23.39 -15.69 10.70
N GLU A 382 -22.57 -15.08 11.52
CA GLU A 382 -21.49 -14.17 11.14
C GLU A 382 -20.16 -14.86 11.41
N GLU A 383 -19.35 -15.04 10.37
CA GLU A 383 -17.98 -15.55 10.48
C GLU A 383 -16.95 -14.43 10.33
N GLN A 384 -15.88 -14.51 11.13
CA GLN A 384 -14.79 -13.55 11.06
C GLN A 384 -13.44 -14.25 11.23
N ASP A 385 -12.58 -14.10 10.23
CA ASP A 385 -11.18 -14.49 10.33
C ASP A 385 -10.45 -13.58 11.34
N VAL A 386 -9.76 -14.19 12.30
CA VAL A 386 -9.04 -13.49 13.38
C VAL A 386 -7.90 -12.63 12.86
N THR A 387 -7.25 -13.04 11.76
CA THR A 387 -6.17 -12.27 11.14
C THR A 387 -6.71 -11.02 10.43
N VAL A 388 -7.85 -11.16 9.76
CA VAL A 388 -8.55 -10.05 9.12
C VAL A 388 -9.14 -9.12 10.17
N ALA A 389 -9.73 -9.66 11.24
CA ALA A 389 -10.27 -8.87 12.35
C ALA A 389 -9.18 -8.05 13.06
N ALA A 390 -8.05 -8.68 13.38
CA ALA A 390 -6.92 -8.01 14.01
C ALA A 390 -6.36 -6.86 13.18
N LEU A 391 -6.39 -6.98 11.85
CA LEU A 391 -5.97 -5.93 10.94
C LEU A 391 -7.07 -4.89 10.68
N ALA A 392 -8.34 -5.26 10.85
CA ALA A 392 -9.49 -4.41 10.59
C ALA A 392 -9.87 -3.49 11.73
N ASP A 393 -9.80 -4.00 12.95
CA ASP A 393 -10.21 -3.30 14.16
C ASP A 393 -9.13 -2.31 14.67
N ASP A 394 -7.85 -2.56 14.32
CA ASP A 394 -6.74 -1.76 14.83
C ASP A 394 -6.25 -0.70 13.82
N GLY A 395 -6.90 0.48 13.86
CA GLY A 395 -6.50 1.64 13.06
C GLY A 395 -5.04 2.08 13.26
N SER A 396 -4.46 1.82 14.45
CA SER A 396 -3.07 2.16 14.76
C SER A 396 -2.08 1.27 14.01
N ARG A 397 -2.40 -0.01 13.81
CA ARG A 397 -1.59 -0.96 13.00
C ARG A 397 -1.61 -0.60 11.54
N ARG A 398 -2.78 -0.27 10.99
CA ARG A 398 -2.91 0.19 9.59
C ARG A 398 -2.06 1.44 9.36
N ALA A 399 -2.19 2.44 10.24
CA ALA A 399 -1.38 3.65 10.17
C ALA A 399 0.13 3.34 10.28
N THR A 400 0.52 2.44 11.18
CA THR A 400 1.92 1.99 11.36
C THR A 400 2.48 1.35 10.09
N LEU A 401 1.73 0.46 9.43
CA LEU A 401 2.17 -0.17 8.17
C LEU A 401 2.34 0.85 7.05
N VAL A 402 1.41 1.81 6.92
CA VAL A 402 1.51 2.89 5.93
C VAL A 402 2.76 3.74 6.20
N VAL A 403 3.01 4.09 7.46
CA VAL A 403 4.19 4.86 7.86
C VAL A 403 5.48 4.10 7.56
N ILE A 404 5.58 2.81 7.92
CA ILE A 404 6.74 1.95 7.60
C ILE A 404 6.98 1.91 6.08
N ALA A 405 5.93 1.67 5.28
CA ALA A 405 6.03 1.61 3.84
C ALA A 405 6.53 2.95 3.26
N LEU A 406 5.93 4.06 3.67
CA LEU A 406 6.29 5.40 3.20
C LEU A 406 7.75 5.75 3.50
N ILE A 407 8.20 5.54 4.74
CA ILE A 407 9.59 5.83 5.16
C ILE A 407 10.56 4.97 4.36
N THR A 408 10.24 3.69 4.18
CA THR A 408 11.09 2.75 3.45
C THR A 408 11.25 3.17 1.99
N SER A 409 10.14 3.53 1.32
CA SER A 409 10.17 4.01 -0.06
C SER A 409 11.00 5.28 -0.21
N LEU A 410 10.84 6.25 0.69
CA LEU A 410 11.61 7.49 0.69
C LEU A 410 13.11 7.23 0.91
N ALA A 411 13.47 6.36 1.87
CA ALA A 411 14.85 6.01 2.16
C ALA A 411 15.53 5.30 0.97
N VAL A 412 14.87 4.29 0.38
CA VAL A 412 15.39 3.58 -0.80
C VAL A 412 15.53 4.52 -1.99
N GLY A 413 14.53 5.39 -2.23
CA GLY A 413 14.58 6.40 -3.28
C GLY A 413 15.77 7.36 -3.11
N ALA A 414 16.03 7.84 -1.89
CA ALA A 414 17.17 8.71 -1.59
C ALA A 414 18.53 8.00 -1.78
N LEU A 415 18.64 6.72 -1.41
CA LEU A 415 19.86 5.92 -1.63
C LEU A 415 20.09 5.63 -3.13
N ALA A 416 19.04 5.33 -3.88
CA ALA A 416 19.10 5.16 -5.33
C ALA A 416 19.55 6.46 -6.01
N TRP A 417 18.96 7.60 -5.60
CA TRP A 417 19.37 8.92 -6.08
C TRP A 417 20.84 9.21 -5.78
N THR A 418 21.31 8.92 -4.56
CA THR A 418 22.71 9.08 -4.17
C THR A 418 23.65 8.24 -5.04
N THR A 419 23.23 7.01 -5.38
CA THR A 419 23.99 6.13 -6.26
C THR A 419 24.12 6.72 -7.67
N VAL A 420 23.01 7.22 -8.23
CA VAL A 420 22.98 7.85 -9.56
C VAL A 420 23.79 9.14 -9.61
N THR A 421 23.75 9.94 -8.54
CA THR A 421 24.32 11.30 -8.53
C THR A 421 25.77 11.36 -8.08
N VAL A 422 26.23 10.38 -7.29
CA VAL A 422 27.59 10.39 -6.73
C VAL A 422 28.41 9.19 -7.22
N VAL A 423 27.89 7.97 -7.04
CA VAL A 423 28.66 6.74 -7.33
C VAL A 423 28.91 6.56 -8.82
N LEU A 424 27.86 6.71 -9.65
CA LEU A 424 27.99 6.55 -11.10
C LEU A 424 28.94 7.59 -11.72
N PRO A 425 28.81 8.90 -11.43
CA PRO A 425 29.74 9.90 -11.96
C PRO A 425 31.18 9.70 -11.50
N ALA A 426 31.41 9.32 -10.24
CA ALA A 426 32.75 8.99 -9.76
C ALA A 426 33.37 7.81 -10.52
N ARG A 427 32.59 6.77 -10.82
CA ARG A 427 33.03 5.64 -11.66
C ARG A 427 33.34 6.06 -13.09
N ARG A 428 32.55 6.97 -13.67
CA ARG A 428 32.80 7.52 -15.01
C ARG A 428 34.10 8.33 -15.03
N LEU A 429 34.34 9.16 -14.01
CA LEU A 429 35.59 9.91 -13.86
C LEU A 429 36.79 8.97 -13.73
N ALA A 430 36.72 7.95 -12.87
CA ALA A 430 37.77 6.94 -12.73
C ALA A 430 38.16 6.31 -14.08
N ARG A 431 37.17 5.82 -14.83
CA ARG A 431 37.40 5.23 -16.17
C ARG A 431 37.94 6.25 -17.18
N HIS A 432 37.54 7.51 -17.09
CA HIS A 432 38.03 8.55 -17.98
C HIS A 432 39.52 8.83 -17.74
N VAL A 433 39.91 8.98 -16.47
CA VAL A 433 41.31 9.22 -16.08
C VAL A 433 42.20 8.00 -16.36
N GLU A 434 41.68 6.79 -16.15
CA GLU A 434 42.41 5.57 -16.53
C GLU A 434 42.72 5.52 -18.03
N ARG A 435 41.78 5.89 -18.91
CA ARG A 435 41.98 5.96 -20.36
C ARG A 435 42.95 7.07 -20.77
N LEU A 436 42.80 8.26 -20.19
CA LEU A 436 43.78 9.34 -20.43
C LEU A 436 45.19 8.87 -20.01
N ALA A 437 45.31 8.14 -18.90
CA ALA A 437 46.59 7.68 -18.38
C ALA A 437 47.21 6.53 -19.18
N THR A 438 46.45 5.86 -20.05
CA THR A 438 46.98 4.91 -21.06
C THR A 438 47.42 5.61 -22.34
N GLY A 439 47.21 6.93 -22.45
CA GLY A 439 47.50 7.71 -23.65
C GLY A 439 46.38 7.67 -24.70
N ASP A 440 45.19 7.18 -24.35
CA ASP A 440 44.05 7.18 -25.28
C ASP A 440 43.60 8.62 -25.54
N GLU A 441 43.41 8.98 -26.81
CA GLU A 441 42.75 10.23 -27.19
C GLU A 441 41.25 10.13 -26.86
N VAL A 442 40.87 10.61 -25.67
CA VAL A 442 39.47 10.65 -25.24
C VAL A 442 38.99 12.10 -25.10
N PRO A 443 37.77 12.42 -25.58
CA PRO A 443 37.22 13.77 -25.45
C PRO A 443 37.05 14.14 -23.97
N PRO A 444 37.16 15.44 -23.61
CA PRO A 444 37.04 15.90 -22.24
C PRO A 444 35.68 15.52 -21.67
N LEU A 445 35.67 15.01 -20.44
CA LEU A 445 34.43 14.60 -19.79
C LEU A 445 33.64 15.85 -19.36
N ALA A 446 32.44 16.07 -19.88
CA ALA A 446 31.63 17.23 -19.50
C ALA A 446 31.20 17.16 -18.01
N PRO A 447 31.39 18.23 -17.21
CA PRO A 447 30.89 18.27 -15.84
C PRO A 447 29.35 18.30 -15.89
N GLN A 448 28.71 17.20 -15.46
CA GLN A 448 27.25 17.05 -15.54
C GLN A 448 26.50 17.89 -14.49
N ARG A 449 27.19 18.30 -13.43
CA ARG A 449 26.63 19.01 -12.26
C ARG A 449 27.63 20.00 -11.70
N LEU A 450 27.13 21.08 -11.12
CA LEU A 450 27.93 22.07 -10.38
C LEU A 450 28.09 21.60 -8.92
N ASP A 451 28.73 20.44 -8.74
CA ASP A 451 28.97 19.83 -7.45
C ASP A 451 30.45 19.46 -7.25
N GLU A 452 30.75 18.78 -6.14
CA GLU A 452 32.10 18.34 -5.82
C GLU A 452 32.73 17.45 -6.91
N LEU A 453 31.92 16.59 -7.54
CA LEU A 453 32.40 15.73 -8.63
C LEU A 453 32.55 16.50 -9.93
N GLY A 454 31.65 17.44 -10.24
CA GLY A 454 31.80 18.34 -11.37
C GLY A 454 33.08 19.18 -11.28
N THR A 455 33.42 19.64 -10.08
CA THR A 455 34.68 20.36 -9.81
C THR A 455 35.89 19.46 -10.07
N ALA A 456 35.86 18.21 -9.58
CA ALA A 456 36.93 17.26 -9.82
C ALA A 456 37.10 16.91 -11.31
N VAL A 457 35.99 16.78 -12.05
CA VAL A 457 35.98 16.57 -13.51
C VAL A 457 36.62 17.76 -14.22
N ALA A 458 36.19 18.99 -13.91
CA ALA A 458 36.73 20.21 -14.53
C ALA A 458 38.23 20.39 -14.23
N ALA A 459 38.64 20.17 -12.99
CA ALA A 459 40.04 20.20 -12.58
C ALA A 459 40.89 19.16 -13.33
N THR A 460 40.36 17.95 -13.49
CA THR A 460 41.06 16.88 -14.21
C THR A 460 41.20 17.18 -15.69
N ASN A 461 40.14 17.68 -16.35
CA ASN A 461 40.22 18.07 -17.76
C ASN A 461 41.22 19.21 -17.98
N HIS A 462 41.21 20.23 -17.11
CA HIS A 462 42.17 21.33 -17.17
C HIS A 462 43.61 20.82 -17.07
N PHE A 463 43.88 19.96 -16.09
CA PHE A 463 45.19 19.35 -15.88
C PHE A 463 45.62 18.48 -17.07
N ALA A 464 44.71 17.68 -17.64
CA ALA A 464 45.01 16.87 -18.81
C ALA A 464 45.41 17.74 -19.99
N VAL A 465 44.66 18.80 -20.30
CA VAL A 465 44.97 19.73 -21.40
C VAL A 465 46.32 20.41 -21.22
N THR A 466 46.72 20.80 -20.00
CA THR A 466 48.04 21.41 -19.77
C THR A 466 49.20 20.43 -19.93
N HIS A 467 48.97 19.12 -19.78
CA HIS A 467 50.01 18.08 -19.76
C HIS A 467 50.05 17.18 -21.00
N THR A 468 48.98 17.12 -21.80
CA THR A 468 48.90 16.31 -23.03
C THR A 468 49.02 17.14 -24.31
N GLY A 469 49.42 18.42 -24.22
CA GLY A 469 49.69 19.26 -25.39
C GLY A 469 50.75 18.65 -26.31
N PRO A 470 50.72 18.96 -27.62
CA PRO A 470 51.62 18.33 -28.60
C PRO A 470 53.07 18.51 -28.17
N ALA A 471 53.77 17.39 -28.00
CA ALA A 471 55.14 17.27 -27.52
C ALA A 471 56.21 17.86 -28.49
N GLY A 472 55.86 18.89 -29.27
CA GLY A 472 56.67 19.44 -30.35
C GLY A 472 57.38 20.77 -30.05
N GLU A 473 56.99 21.51 -29.01
CA GLU A 473 57.69 22.74 -28.63
C GLU A 473 58.32 22.58 -27.25
N ILE A 474 59.56 22.09 -27.25
CA ILE A 474 60.50 22.27 -26.16
C ILE A 474 60.63 23.78 -25.95
N ARG A 475 59.96 24.31 -24.92
CA ARG A 475 60.26 25.65 -24.41
C ARG A 475 61.71 25.63 -23.89
N PRO A 476 62.60 26.50 -24.39
CA PRO A 476 63.94 26.66 -23.86
C PRO A 476 63.94 27.21 -22.44
#